data_AF-A0A7Y5Q8E8-F1
#
_entry.id   AF-A0A7Y5Q8E8-F1
#
_cell.length_a   1.000
_cell.length_b   1.000
_cell.length_c   1.000
_cell.angle_alpha   90.00
_cell.angle_beta   90.00
_cell.angle_gamma   90.00
#
_symmetry.space_group_name_H-M   'P 1'
#
loop_
_entity.id
_entity.type
_entity.pdbx_description
1 polymer ?
#
loop_
_entity_poly.entity_id
_entity_poly.type
_entity_poly.pdbx_seq_one_letter_code
_entity_poly.pdbx_strand_id
1 'polypeptide(L)'
;MLLALALCCPLVAQEVELADEAGSESYRISGVLRAPAEALASGEARVVFDWTDADNHYYVRLHQESAQIFGVKEGETTALSRAGGIRRAAPAERLEFSLQRRDWSVQFACNQVVCARAEDRDLPPGAAGHRGGPGLVFEAFEVQPTEPIYFADDFMRTDDQLGGWAALLGQWENNQQGSKTTRSANAFSFRSVGEEPSLAVTGYPFWTDYVAQAAVRCDGSGAIGLAVGVLGAEDHYRL
;
A
#
# COMPACT_ATOMS: atom_id res chain seq x y z
N MET A 1 34.97 -33.98 -28.06
CA MET A 1 33.57 -33.55 -27.89
C MET A 1 33.17 -33.94 -26.48
N LEU A 2 33.36 -33.04 -25.50
CA LEU A 2 33.02 -33.29 -24.09
C LEU A 2 31.53 -33.03 -23.89
N LEU A 3 30.80 -34.06 -23.48
CA LEU A 3 29.42 -33.96 -23.00
C LEU A 3 29.47 -33.43 -21.56
N ALA A 4 29.00 -32.20 -21.33
CA ALA A 4 28.76 -31.70 -19.99
C ALA A 4 27.39 -32.19 -19.53
N LEU A 5 27.36 -33.14 -18.60
CA LEU A 5 26.15 -33.46 -17.83
C LEU A 5 25.89 -32.29 -16.88
N ALA A 6 24.83 -31.53 -17.16
CA ALA A 6 24.26 -30.58 -16.21
C ALA A 6 23.59 -31.38 -15.08
N LEU A 7 24.23 -31.41 -13.92
CA LEU A 7 23.62 -31.86 -12.66
C LEU A 7 22.48 -30.88 -12.32
N CYS A 8 21.24 -31.31 -12.54
CA CYS A 8 20.09 -30.70 -11.88
C CYS A 8 20.18 -31.00 -10.38
N CYS A 9 20.66 -30.04 -9.59
CA CYS A 9 20.37 -30.04 -8.16
C CYS A 9 18.85 -29.92 -7.99
N PRO A 10 18.17 -30.83 -7.28
CA PRO A 10 16.78 -30.62 -6.92
C PRO A 10 16.76 -29.46 -5.92
N LEU A 11 16.34 -28.29 -6.38
CA LEU A 11 15.97 -27.19 -5.52
C LEU A 11 14.81 -27.72 -4.67
N VAL A 12 15.03 -27.95 -3.38
CA VAL A 12 13.96 -28.30 -2.45
C VAL A 12 12.90 -27.21 -2.61
N ALA A 13 11.71 -27.60 -3.05
CA ALA A 13 10.59 -26.67 -3.18
C ALA A 13 10.23 -26.20 -1.78
N GLN A 14 10.76 -25.05 -1.39
CA GLN A 14 10.39 -24.40 -0.15
C GLN A 14 8.89 -24.11 -0.20
N GLU A 15 8.16 -24.57 0.81
CA GLU A 15 6.70 -24.46 0.92
C GLU A 15 6.28 -22.99 1.10
N VAL A 16 5.04 -22.65 0.74
CA VAL A 16 4.51 -21.29 0.95
C VAL A 16 4.29 -21.09 2.44
N GLU A 17 4.84 -20.01 2.99
CA GLU A 17 4.58 -19.58 4.36
C GLU A 17 3.34 -18.69 4.36
N LEU A 18 2.26 -19.18 4.98
CA LEU A 18 0.98 -18.46 5.05
C LEU A 18 0.96 -17.53 6.28
N ALA A 19 0.38 -16.36 6.10
CA ALA A 19 0.10 -15.44 7.19
C ALA A 19 -1.11 -15.92 8.02
N ASP A 20 -1.15 -15.53 9.30
CA ASP A 20 -2.22 -15.92 10.23
C ASP A 20 -3.59 -15.32 9.85
N GLU A 21 -3.59 -14.16 9.19
CA GLU A 21 -4.82 -13.49 8.73
C GLU A 21 -5.18 -13.88 7.29
N ALA A 22 -6.42 -14.30 7.09
CA ALA A 22 -6.98 -14.59 5.77
C ALA A 22 -7.42 -13.30 5.06
N GLY A 23 -7.28 -13.28 3.73
CA GLY A 23 -7.78 -12.18 2.91
C GLY A 23 -9.31 -12.07 3.00
N SER A 24 -9.81 -10.84 3.06
CA SER A 24 -11.23 -10.53 2.84
C SER A 24 -11.48 -10.32 1.33
N GLU A 25 -12.67 -9.83 0.91
CA GLU A 25 -12.91 -9.47 -0.50
C GLU A 25 -12.01 -8.32 -0.99
N SER A 26 -11.48 -7.50 -0.08
CA SER A 26 -10.57 -6.40 -0.40
C SER A 26 -9.60 -6.15 0.74
N TYR A 27 -8.32 -6.27 0.44
CA TYR A 27 -7.26 -6.16 1.43
C TYR A 27 -5.97 -5.65 0.79
N ARG A 28 -5.05 -5.26 1.65
CA ARG A 28 -3.68 -4.93 1.31
C ARG A 28 -2.75 -5.98 1.92
N ILE A 29 -1.72 -6.34 1.18
CA ILE A 29 -0.53 -6.98 1.72
C ILE A 29 0.58 -5.91 1.70
N SER A 30 1.35 -5.78 2.76
CA SER A 30 2.57 -4.98 2.77
C SER A 30 3.70 -5.71 3.47
N GLY A 31 4.93 -5.36 3.13
CA GLY A 31 6.07 -5.99 3.76
C GLY A 31 7.40 -5.49 3.24
N VAL A 32 8.45 -6.13 3.73
CA VAL A 32 9.82 -5.85 3.33
C VAL A 32 10.49 -7.15 2.89
N LEU A 33 10.99 -7.15 1.67
CA LEU A 33 11.79 -8.24 1.11
C LEU A 33 13.26 -7.81 1.05
N ARG A 34 14.13 -8.51 1.78
CA ARG A 34 15.57 -8.47 1.57
C ARG A 34 15.87 -9.23 0.28
N ALA A 35 16.20 -8.50 -0.78
CA ALA A 35 16.49 -9.01 -2.11
C ALA A 35 17.74 -8.36 -2.70
N PRO A 36 18.96 -8.83 -2.35
CA PRO A 36 20.17 -8.49 -3.08
C PRO A 36 20.00 -8.74 -4.58
N ALA A 37 20.61 -7.90 -5.43
CA ALA A 37 20.44 -8.00 -6.88
C ALA A 37 20.90 -9.37 -7.42
N GLU A 38 22.02 -9.90 -6.91
CA GLU A 38 22.51 -11.23 -7.30
C GLU A 38 21.55 -12.37 -6.91
N ALA A 39 20.91 -12.25 -5.75
CA ALA A 39 19.93 -13.24 -5.28
C ALA A 39 18.67 -13.20 -6.15
N LEU A 40 18.19 -12.01 -6.51
CA LEU A 40 16.99 -11.85 -7.34
C LEU A 40 17.23 -12.16 -8.82
N ALA A 41 18.48 -12.06 -9.30
CA ALA A 41 18.85 -12.42 -10.66
C ALA A 41 18.84 -13.94 -10.90
N SER A 42 19.11 -14.73 -9.86
CA SER A 42 19.22 -16.19 -9.93
C SER A 42 18.07 -16.94 -9.24
N GLY A 43 17.39 -16.31 -8.28
CA GLY A 43 16.24 -16.84 -7.56
C GLY A 43 14.95 -16.07 -7.86
N GLU A 44 13.86 -16.48 -7.21
CA GLU A 44 12.58 -15.77 -7.27
C GLU A 44 11.99 -15.63 -5.87
N ALA A 45 11.25 -14.55 -5.65
CA ALA A 45 10.35 -14.42 -4.51
C ALA A 45 8.90 -14.40 -5.01
N ARG A 46 7.99 -14.93 -4.21
CA ARG A 46 6.56 -14.90 -4.48
C ARG A 46 5.83 -14.27 -3.30
N VAL A 47 4.97 -13.30 -3.61
CA VAL A 47 3.91 -12.84 -2.71
C VAL A 47 2.65 -13.55 -3.18
N VAL A 48 2.09 -14.40 -2.33
CA VAL A 48 0.95 -15.26 -2.61
C VAL A 48 -0.30 -14.63 -2.01
N PHE A 49 -1.41 -14.68 -2.74
CA PHE A 49 -2.68 -14.11 -2.31
C PHE A 49 -3.85 -14.91 -2.88
N ASP A 50 -4.99 -14.85 -2.19
CA ASP A 50 -6.16 -15.71 -2.41
C ASP A 50 -5.81 -17.21 -2.54
N TRP A 51 -4.91 -17.69 -1.67
CA TRP A 51 -4.52 -19.09 -1.61
C TRP A 51 -5.64 -19.95 -1.05
N THR A 52 -6.13 -20.87 -1.87
CA THR A 52 -6.99 -21.98 -1.45
C THR A 52 -6.15 -23.24 -1.27
N ASP A 53 -5.35 -23.56 -2.28
CA ASP A 53 -4.42 -24.70 -2.29
C ASP A 53 -3.31 -24.51 -3.34
N ALA A 54 -2.46 -25.52 -3.50
CA ALA A 54 -1.33 -25.49 -4.44
C ALA A 54 -1.75 -25.38 -5.91
N ASP A 55 -2.98 -25.76 -6.25
CA ASP A 55 -3.53 -25.75 -7.60
C ASP A 55 -4.44 -24.54 -7.85
N ASN A 56 -4.79 -23.79 -6.80
CA ASN A 56 -5.75 -22.68 -6.84
C ASN A 56 -5.29 -21.51 -5.95
N HIS A 57 -4.55 -20.57 -6.55
CA HIS A 57 -4.10 -19.35 -5.89
C HIS A 57 -3.59 -18.31 -6.90
N TYR A 58 -3.38 -17.07 -6.47
CA TYR A 58 -2.58 -16.10 -7.22
C TYR A 58 -1.23 -15.86 -6.57
N TYR A 59 -0.31 -15.33 -7.36
CA TYR A 59 0.94 -14.81 -6.81
C TYR A 59 1.54 -13.70 -7.68
N VAL A 60 2.29 -12.81 -7.04
CA VAL A 60 3.24 -11.94 -7.70
C VAL A 60 4.61 -12.61 -7.67
N ARG A 61 5.22 -12.79 -8.83
CA ARG A 61 6.61 -13.24 -8.95
C ARG A 61 7.53 -12.03 -9.05
N LEU A 62 8.53 -11.98 -8.17
CA LEU A 62 9.69 -11.11 -8.32
C LEU A 62 10.88 -11.93 -8.81
N HIS A 63 11.41 -11.59 -9.98
CA HIS A 63 12.55 -12.27 -10.60
C HIS A 63 13.27 -11.32 -11.57
N GLN A 64 14.60 -11.32 -11.60
CA GLN A 64 15.41 -10.51 -12.53
C GLN A 64 14.99 -9.03 -12.60
N GLU A 65 14.89 -8.35 -11.44
CA GLU A 65 14.45 -6.95 -11.36
C GLU A 65 13.05 -6.67 -11.93
N SER A 66 12.20 -7.68 -12.02
CA SER A 66 10.84 -7.54 -12.54
C SER A 66 9.80 -8.13 -11.59
N ALA A 67 8.60 -7.57 -11.61
CA ALA A 67 7.41 -8.10 -10.96
C ALA A 67 6.36 -8.46 -12.01
N GLN A 68 5.67 -9.59 -11.83
CA GLN A 68 4.59 -10.04 -12.71
C GLN A 68 3.55 -10.85 -11.93
N ILE A 69 2.27 -10.67 -12.26
CA ILE A 69 1.14 -11.33 -11.59
C ILE A 69 0.75 -12.60 -12.35
N PHE A 70 0.48 -13.66 -11.61
CA PHE A 70 0.06 -14.96 -12.10
C PHE A 70 -1.15 -15.47 -11.34
N GLY A 71 -1.99 -16.25 -12.02
CA GLY A 71 -2.98 -17.12 -11.42
C GLY A 71 -2.65 -18.58 -11.68
N VAL A 72 -2.90 -19.43 -10.68
CA VAL A 72 -2.86 -20.88 -10.77
C VAL A 72 -4.28 -21.38 -10.57
N LYS A 73 -4.84 -22.07 -11.57
CA LYS A 73 -6.20 -22.60 -11.54
C LYS A 73 -6.16 -24.05 -12.00
N GLU A 74 -6.63 -24.96 -11.17
CA GLU A 74 -6.54 -26.41 -11.43
C GLU A 74 -5.09 -26.84 -11.78
N GLY A 75 -4.09 -26.19 -11.18
CA GLY A 75 -2.67 -26.43 -11.40
C GLY A 75 -2.09 -25.76 -12.66
N GLU A 76 -2.92 -25.15 -13.52
CA GLU A 76 -2.46 -24.43 -14.70
C GLU A 76 -2.08 -22.98 -14.34
N THR A 77 -0.86 -22.59 -14.69
CA THR A 77 -0.33 -21.25 -14.42
C THR A 77 -0.52 -20.32 -15.63
N THR A 78 -1.19 -19.19 -15.42
CA THR A 78 -1.39 -18.14 -16.42
C THR A 78 -0.80 -16.81 -15.97
N ALA A 79 -0.09 -16.12 -16.86
CA ALA A 79 0.37 -14.76 -16.61
C ALA A 79 -0.79 -13.77 -16.82
N LEU A 80 -1.13 -13.02 -15.77
CA LEU A 80 -2.24 -12.07 -15.77
C LEU A 80 -1.78 -10.63 -16.03
N SER A 81 -0.49 -10.34 -15.87
CA SER A 81 0.10 -9.04 -16.19
C SER A 81 1.30 -9.18 -17.12
N ARG A 82 1.70 -8.07 -17.75
CA ARG A 82 3.07 -7.92 -18.27
C ARG A 82 4.05 -7.80 -17.09
N ALA A 83 5.29 -8.20 -17.32
CA ALA A 83 6.37 -7.93 -16.37
C ALA A 83 6.70 -6.43 -16.38
N GLY A 84 6.76 -5.81 -15.20
CA GLY A 84 7.22 -4.45 -15.03
C GLY A 84 8.42 -4.37 -14.09
N GLY A 85 9.28 -3.38 -14.31
CA GLY A 85 10.51 -3.23 -13.55
C GLY A 85 10.23 -2.87 -12.08
N ILE A 86 10.93 -3.54 -11.17
CA ILE A 86 10.90 -3.16 -9.75
C ILE A 86 11.70 -1.89 -9.54
N ARG A 87 11.23 -1.04 -8.62
CA ARG A 87 11.98 0.13 -8.19
C ARG A 87 12.77 -0.19 -6.94
N ARG A 88 14.10 -0.06 -6.98
CA ARG A 88 14.95 -0.06 -5.79
C ARG A 88 15.07 1.34 -5.19
N ALA A 89 15.12 1.43 -3.86
CA ALA A 89 15.45 2.63 -3.08
C ALA A 89 16.65 2.31 -2.16
N ALA A 90 17.27 3.31 -1.54
CA ALA A 90 18.35 3.05 -0.58
C ALA A 90 17.75 2.58 0.76
N PRO A 91 18.26 1.49 1.40
CA PRO A 91 19.32 0.61 0.90
C PRO A 91 18.82 -0.33 -0.21
N ALA A 92 19.62 -0.48 -1.28
CA ALA A 92 19.19 -1.13 -2.52
C ALA A 92 18.79 -2.60 -2.36
N GLU A 93 19.27 -3.29 -1.31
CA GLU A 93 18.95 -4.68 -1.02
C GLU A 93 17.60 -4.89 -0.33
N ARG A 94 16.90 -3.82 0.10
CA ARG A 94 15.57 -3.92 0.71
C ARG A 94 14.52 -3.36 -0.26
N LEU A 95 13.47 -4.15 -0.47
CA LEU A 95 12.31 -3.79 -1.26
C LEU A 95 11.11 -3.69 -0.32
N GLU A 96 10.64 -2.48 -0.08
CA GLU A 96 9.32 -2.29 0.51
C GLU A 96 8.30 -2.59 -0.58
N PHE A 97 7.37 -3.50 -0.30
CA PHE A 97 6.33 -3.84 -1.26
C PHE A 97 4.94 -3.61 -0.69
N SER A 98 4.01 -3.38 -1.60
CA SER A 98 2.59 -3.46 -1.31
C SER A 98 1.85 -4.14 -2.45
N LEU A 99 0.86 -4.95 -2.07
CA LEU A 99 -0.13 -5.51 -2.96
C LEU A 99 -1.49 -5.00 -2.52
N GLN A 100 -2.27 -4.47 -3.44
CA GLN A 100 -3.66 -4.14 -3.21
C GLN A 100 -4.53 -5.12 -3.98
N ARG A 101 -5.36 -5.88 -3.26
CA ARG A 101 -6.37 -6.77 -3.80
C ARG A 101 -7.73 -6.12 -3.61
N ARG A 102 -8.43 -5.88 -4.71
CA ARG A 102 -9.87 -5.53 -4.77
C ARG A 102 -10.61 -6.68 -5.44
N ASP A 103 -11.94 -6.70 -5.39
CA ASP A 103 -12.78 -7.77 -5.99
C ASP A 103 -12.32 -8.20 -7.40
N TRP A 104 -12.07 -7.25 -8.30
CA TRP A 104 -11.74 -7.51 -9.70
C TRP A 104 -10.32 -7.09 -10.12
N SER A 105 -9.52 -6.49 -9.22
CA SER A 105 -8.21 -5.96 -9.59
C SER A 105 -7.12 -6.23 -8.56
N VAL A 106 -5.90 -6.29 -9.08
CA VAL A 106 -4.68 -6.45 -8.28
C VAL A 106 -3.64 -5.43 -8.75
N GLN A 107 -3.01 -4.77 -7.79
CA GLN A 107 -1.91 -3.85 -8.04
C GLN A 107 -0.75 -4.18 -7.12
N PHE A 108 0.45 -4.30 -7.69
CA PHE A 108 1.68 -4.55 -6.93
C PHE A 108 2.66 -3.40 -7.15
N ALA A 109 3.24 -2.90 -6.05
CA ALA A 109 4.20 -1.82 -6.06
C ALA A 109 5.43 -2.16 -5.22
N CYS A 110 6.60 -1.69 -5.68
CA CYS A 110 7.85 -1.69 -4.93
C CYS A 110 8.29 -0.24 -4.69
N ASN A 111 8.61 0.12 -3.45
CA ASN A 111 9.05 1.45 -3.05
C ASN A 111 8.12 2.54 -3.63
N GLN A 112 6.82 2.37 -3.43
CA GLN A 112 5.72 3.23 -3.89
C GLN A 112 5.54 3.35 -5.42
N VAL A 113 6.34 2.63 -6.23
CA VAL A 113 6.19 2.61 -7.68
C VAL A 113 5.49 1.34 -8.10
N VAL A 114 4.43 1.50 -8.89
CA VAL A 114 3.61 0.38 -9.35
C VAL A 114 4.34 -0.38 -10.43
N CYS A 115 4.57 -1.67 -10.19
CA CYS A 115 5.35 -2.54 -11.05
C CYS A 115 4.46 -3.50 -11.86
N ALA A 116 3.31 -3.90 -11.32
CA ALA A 116 2.39 -4.80 -12.02
C ALA A 116 0.92 -4.50 -11.68
N ARG A 117 0.04 -4.76 -12.66
CA ARG A 117 -1.42 -4.66 -12.53
C ARG A 117 -2.08 -5.79 -13.30
N ALA A 118 -3.15 -6.33 -12.74
CA ALA A 118 -3.99 -7.35 -13.38
C ALA A 118 -5.44 -7.12 -13.00
N GLU A 119 -6.35 -7.59 -13.84
CA GLU A 119 -7.78 -7.63 -13.58
C GLU A 119 -8.21 -9.10 -13.66
N ASP A 120 -8.57 -9.67 -12.51
CA ASP A 120 -8.96 -11.08 -12.40
C ASP A 120 -9.80 -11.30 -11.13
N ARG A 121 -10.76 -12.22 -11.22
CA ARG A 121 -11.70 -12.62 -10.16
C ARG A 121 -12.11 -14.09 -10.27
N ASP A 122 -11.33 -14.90 -10.99
CA ASP A 122 -11.68 -16.28 -11.31
C ASP A 122 -11.58 -17.22 -10.10
N LEU A 123 -10.69 -16.91 -9.17
CA LEU A 123 -10.49 -17.61 -7.90
C LEU A 123 -11.15 -16.85 -6.73
N PRO A 124 -11.73 -17.57 -5.75
CA PRO A 124 -12.32 -16.97 -4.56
C PRO A 124 -11.25 -16.37 -3.64
N PRO A 125 -11.61 -15.43 -2.73
CA PRO A 125 -10.72 -14.96 -1.69
C PRO A 125 -10.18 -16.12 -0.82
N GLY A 126 -8.93 -15.98 -0.37
CA GLY A 126 -8.22 -17.02 0.36
C GLY A 126 -7.10 -16.48 1.23
N ALA A 127 -6.22 -17.36 1.71
CA ALA A 127 -5.10 -16.97 2.55
C ALA A 127 -4.05 -16.16 1.75
N ALA A 128 -3.26 -15.35 2.44
CA ALA A 128 -2.09 -14.69 1.88
C ALA A 128 -0.82 -15.28 2.47
N GLY A 129 0.28 -15.17 1.75
CA GLY A 129 1.55 -15.72 2.20
C GLY A 129 2.71 -15.34 1.29
N HIS A 130 3.85 -15.97 1.51
CA HIS A 130 5.04 -15.69 0.72
C HIS A 130 5.95 -16.91 0.58
N ARG A 131 6.87 -16.80 -0.38
CA ARG A 131 7.94 -17.77 -0.60
C ARG A 131 9.17 -17.04 -1.11
N GLY A 132 10.28 -17.13 -0.39
CA GLY A 132 11.58 -16.62 -0.84
C GLY A 132 12.44 -17.74 -1.40
N GLY A 133 13.11 -17.50 -2.53
CA GLY A 133 14.21 -18.34 -2.99
C GLY A 133 15.50 -18.12 -2.17
N PRO A 134 16.60 -18.83 -2.50
CA PRO A 134 17.87 -18.67 -1.80
C PRO A 134 18.35 -17.21 -1.76
N GLY A 135 18.64 -16.70 -0.55
CA GLY A 135 19.09 -15.32 -0.34
C GLY A 135 17.99 -14.24 -0.41
N LEU A 136 16.73 -14.64 -0.57
CA LEU A 136 15.57 -13.75 -0.58
C LEU A 136 14.76 -13.98 0.70
N VAL A 137 14.67 -12.97 1.55
CA VAL A 137 14.07 -13.10 2.90
C VAL A 137 12.98 -12.07 3.10
N PHE A 138 11.77 -12.51 3.44
CA PHE A 138 10.70 -11.61 3.89
C PHE A 138 10.98 -11.25 5.35
N GLU A 139 11.31 -9.99 5.60
CA GLU A 139 11.61 -9.45 6.93
C GLU A 139 10.33 -8.94 7.63
N ALA A 140 9.31 -8.61 6.85
CA ALA A 140 7.98 -8.24 7.30
C ALA A 140 6.95 -8.65 6.25
N PHE A 141 5.78 -9.09 6.71
CA PHE A 141 4.63 -9.43 5.87
C PHE A 141 3.36 -9.25 6.69
N GLU A 142 2.52 -8.31 6.27
CA GLU A 142 1.30 -7.92 6.96
C GLU A 142 0.14 -7.96 5.96
N VAL A 143 -0.98 -8.54 6.40
CA VAL A 143 -2.25 -8.53 5.68
C VAL A 143 -3.16 -7.56 6.43
N GLN A 144 -3.83 -6.68 5.69
CA GLN A 144 -4.73 -5.68 6.26
C GLN A 144 -6.01 -5.64 5.43
N PRO A 145 -7.15 -6.14 5.94
CA PRO A 145 -8.45 -5.91 5.32
C PRO A 145 -8.70 -4.41 5.12
N THR A 146 -9.24 -4.04 3.95
CA THR A 146 -9.54 -2.66 3.57
C THR A 146 -11.02 -2.52 3.27
N GLU A 147 -11.83 -2.35 4.31
CA GLU A 147 -13.23 -1.93 4.15
C GLU A 147 -13.31 -0.47 3.63
N PRO A 148 -14.45 -0.05 3.05
CA PRO A 148 -14.66 1.35 2.71
C PRO A 148 -14.53 2.23 3.96
N ILE A 149 -13.56 3.14 3.95
CA ILE A 149 -13.32 4.02 5.10
C ILE A 149 -14.02 5.34 4.84
N TYR A 150 -14.97 5.68 5.72
CA TYR A 150 -15.60 6.98 5.75
C TYR A 150 -15.01 7.80 6.89
N PHE A 151 -14.41 8.94 6.54
CA PHE A 151 -13.95 9.93 7.50
C PHE A 151 -14.57 11.28 7.16
N ALA A 152 -15.22 11.86 8.16
CA ALA A 152 -15.76 13.21 8.10
C ALA A 152 -15.58 13.86 9.46
N ASP A 153 -15.33 15.17 9.44
CA ASP A 153 -15.06 15.94 10.63
C ASP A 153 -15.73 17.30 10.47
N ASP A 154 -16.69 17.59 11.35
CA ASP A 154 -17.41 18.86 11.41
C ASP A 154 -16.76 19.83 12.40
N PHE A 155 -15.66 19.41 13.04
CA PHE A 155 -14.91 20.14 14.06
C PHE A 155 -15.74 20.52 15.29
N MET A 156 -16.89 19.87 15.53
CA MET A 156 -17.76 20.09 16.68
C MET A 156 -17.19 19.44 17.95
N ARG A 157 -16.11 20.01 18.48
CA ARG A 157 -15.45 19.53 19.71
C ARG A 157 -14.93 20.70 20.54
N THR A 158 -14.96 20.51 21.85
CA THR A 158 -14.65 21.52 22.87
C THR A 158 -13.24 21.42 23.45
N ASP A 159 -12.52 20.37 23.09
CA ASP A 159 -11.25 19.98 23.71
C ASP A 159 -10.10 20.21 22.70
N ASP A 160 -8.87 20.39 23.19
CA ASP A 160 -7.64 20.60 22.37
C ASP A 160 -7.24 19.36 21.53
N GLN A 161 -8.15 18.39 21.36
CA GLN A 161 -7.91 17.18 20.61
C GLN A 161 -8.06 17.42 19.10
N LEU A 162 -7.01 17.09 18.35
CA LEU A 162 -7.01 17.11 16.88
C LEU A 162 -7.87 16.00 16.26
N GLY A 163 -8.37 15.05 17.08
CA GLY A 163 -9.40 14.04 16.77
C GLY A 163 -9.39 13.52 15.34
N GLY A 164 -8.40 12.68 15.06
CA GLY A 164 -8.15 12.09 13.75
C GLY A 164 -7.10 12.84 12.93
N TRP A 165 -6.87 14.12 13.21
CA TRP A 165 -5.85 14.90 12.52
C TRP A 165 -4.50 14.86 13.25
N ALA A 166 -3.42 14.90 12.47
CA ALA A 166 -2.06 15.15 12.93
C ALA A 166 -1.53 16.43 12.28
N ALA A 167 -0.98 17.35 13.09
CA ALA A 167 -0.30 18.53 12.59
C ALA A 167 1.15 18.18 12.22
N LEU A 168 1.48 18.18 10.92
CA LEU A 168 2.85 17.97 10.44
C LEU A 168 3.65 19.28 10.41
N LEU A 169 2.99 20.39 10.06
CA LEU A 169 3.56 21.73 10.03
C LEU A 169 2.57 22.75 10.59
N GLY A 170 3.12 23.78 11.23
CA GLY A 170 2.34 24.83 11.88
C GLY A 170 1.62 24.34 13.14
N GLN A 171 0.88 25.24 13.77
CA GLN A 171 0.00 24.91 14.89
C GLN A 171 -1.43 24.92 14.39
N TRP A 172 -2.26 24.02 14.92
CA TRP A 172 -3.64 23.87 14.50
C TRP A 172 -4.57 23.81 15.71
N GLU A 173 -5.71 24.48 15.60
CA GLU A 173 -6.71 24.54 16.66
C GLU A 173 -8.14 24.41 16.09
N ASN A 174 -9.05 23.93 16.93
CA ASN A 174 -10.47 24.06 16.66
C ASN A 174 -10.91 25.47 17.02
N ASN A 175 -11.46 26.17 16.04
CA ASN A 175 -11.96 27.52 16.20
C ASN A 175 -13.50 27.54 16.11
N GLN A 176 -14.13 28.15 17.10
CA GLN A 176 -15.57 28.39 17.14
C GLN A 176 -15.88 29.84 16.73
N GLN A 177 -16.58 30.03 15.62
CA GLN A 177 -16.98 31.35 15.15
C GLN A 177 -18.23 31.86 15.86
N GLY A 178 -18.02 32.87 16.71
CA GLY A 178 -19.09 33.68 17.32
C GLY A 178 -19.80 33.05 18.52
N SER A 179 -20.67 33.84 19.16
CA SER A 179 -21.38 33.47 20.40
C SER A 179 -22.73 32.77 20.19
N LYS A 180 -23.16 32.56 18.94
CA LYS A 180 -24.45 31.93 18.58
C LYS A 180 -24.24 30.75 17.64
N THR A 181 -23.52 29.74 18.11
CA THR A 181 -23.22 28.50 17.38
C THR A 181 -24.47 27.79 16.84
N THR A 182 -25.60 27.86 17.55
CA THR A 182 -26.87 27.23 17.15
C THR A 182 -27.56 27.85 15.93
N ARG A 183 -27.02 28.95 15.37
CA ARG A 183 -27.59 29.66 14.21
C ARG A 183 -26.68 29.67 12.98
N SER A 184 -25.52 29.03 13.04
CA SER A 184 -24.59 28.92 11.90
C SER A 184 -24.47 27.46 11.49
N ALA A 185 -24.57 27.19 10.18
CA ALA A 185 -24.36 25.85 9.64
C ALA A 185 -22.88 25.41 9.72
N ASN A 186 -21.94 26.37 9.83
CA ASN A 186 -20.49 26.15 9.92
C ASN A 186 -19.91 26.98 11.07
N ALA A 187 -20.34 26.69 12.30
CA ALA A 187 -19.87 27.42 13.49
C ALA A 187 -18.47 27.00 13.94
N PHE A 188 -17.96 25.86 13.46
CA PHE A 188 -16.69 25.28 13.87
C PHE A 188 -15.79 25.09 12.64
N SER A 189 -14.50 25.32 12.82
CA SER A 189 -13.49 25.21 11.77
C SER A 189 -12.16 24.79 12.37
N PHE A 190 -11.42 23.93 11.68
CA PHE A 190 -10.03 23.64 12.01
C PHE A 190 -9.12 24.65 11.33
N ARG A 191 -8.34 25.37 12.12
CA ARG A 191 -7.62 26.57 11.69
C ARG A 191 -6.14 26.43 12.01
N SER A 192 -5.29 26.80 11.06
CA SER A 192 -3.87 27.01 11.33
C SER A 192 -3.68 28.33 12.07
N VAL A 193 -2.83 28.30 13.10
CA VAL A 193 -2.35 29.47 13.84
C VAL A 193 -0.83 29.57 13.75
N GLY A 194 -0.32 30.78 13.57
CA GLY A 194 1.12 31.04 13.47
C GLY A 194 1.62 31.23 12.03
N GLU A 195 2.89 30.88 11.81
CA GLU A 195 3.60 31.13 10.55
C GLU A 195 3.34 30.05 9.48
N GLU A 196 3.37 30.46 8.22
CA GLU A 196 3.28 29.57 7.05
C GLU A 196 4.64 28.92 6.75
N PRO A 197 4.69 27.70 6.19
CA PRO A 197 3.57 26.85 5.77
C PRO A 197 2.94 26.04 6.92
N SER A 198 1.67 25.67 6.75
CA SER A 198 0.95 24.78 7.67
C SER A 198 0.38 23.57 6.94
N LEU A 199 0.44 22.41 7.58
CA LEU A 199 -0.04 21.15 7.03
C LEU A 199 -0.57 20.27 8.17
N ALA A 200 -1.86 19.95 8.10
CA ALA A 200 -2.47 18.91 8.92
C ALA A 200 -2.94 17.78 8.02
N VAL A 201 -2.83 16.55 8.51
CA VAL A 201 -3.12 15.33 7.76
C VAL A 201 -4.02 14.40 8.55
N THR A 202 -4.77 13.57 7.83
CA THR A 202 -5.53 12.45 8.36
C THR A 202 -5.43 11.30 7.37
N GLY A 203 -5.77 10.10 7.84
CA GLY A 203 -5.81 8.89 7.03
C GLY A 203 -4.75 7.88 7.41
N TYR A 204 -4.80 6.75 6.71
CA TYR A 204 -3.89 5.63 6.90
C TYR A 204 -3.21 5.29 5.58
N PRO A 205 -2.04 4.63 5.58
CA PRO A 205 -1.34 4.26 4.35
C PRO A 205 -2.17 3.42 3.38
N PHE A 206 -3.20 2.72 3.87
CA PHE A 206 -4.13 1.92 3.07
C PHE A 206 -5.37 2.68 2.57
N TRP A 207 -5.48 3.99 2.83
CA TRP A 207 -6.50 4.83 2.20
C TRP A 207 -6.10 5.11 0.75
N THR A 208 -6.86 4.53 -0.17
CA THR A 208 -6.70 4.74 -1.62
C THR A 208 -8.06 5.09 -2.22
N ASP A 209 -8.06 5.55 -3.47
CA ASP A 209 -9.30 5.74 -4.27
C ASP A 209 -10.35 6.61 -3.56
N TYR A 210 -9.91 7.66 -2.86
CA TYR A 210 -10.79 8.52 -2.08
C TYR A 210 -11.34 9.70 -2.90
N VAL A 211 -12.56 10.08 -2.55
CA VAL A 211 -13.14 11.38 -2.90
C VAL A 211 -13.01 12.28 -1.68
N ALA A 212 -12.32 13.41 -1.85
CA ALA A 212 -12.17 14.41 -0.80
C ALA A 212 -13.05 15.62 -1.08
N GLN A 213 -13.73 16.12 -0.05
CA GLN A 213 -14.46 17.38 -0.09
C GLN A 213 -14.09 18.20 1.14
N ALA A 214 -13.72 19.47 0.93
CA ALA A 214 -13.41 20.40 2.00
C ALA A 214 -14.00 21.78 1.70
N ALA A 215 -14.50 22.45 2.74
CA ALA A 215 -14.85 23.86 2.69
C ALA A 215 -13.70 24.65 3.32
N VAL A 216 -13.01 25.48 2.54
CA VAL A 216 -11.80 26.19 2.97
C VAL A 216 -11.99 27.70 2.89
N ARG A 217 -11.34 28.43 3.79
CA ARG A 217 -11.28 29.90 3.78
C ARG A 217 -9.86 30.36 4.08
N CYS A 218 -9.29 31.20 3.23
CA CYS A 218 -8.07 31.95 3.52
C CYS A 218 -8.42 33.24 4.27
N ASP A 219 -7.75 33.49 5.39
CA ASP A 219 -7.84 34.79 6.08
C ASP A 219 -6.85 35.83 5.50
N GLY A 220 -5.90 35.40 4.65
CA GLY A 220 -4.87 36.23 4.00
C GLY A 220 -4.71 35.95 2.50
N SER A 221 -3.62 36.44 1.91
CA SER A 221 -3.31 36.31 0.48
C SER A 221 -2.55 35.03 0.10
N GLY A 222 -2.38 34.09 1.04
CA GLY A 222 -1.71 32.81 0.81
C GLY A 222 -2.55 31.82 0.00
N ALA A 223 -1.93 30.70 -0.38
CA ALA A 223 -2.60 29.60 -1.06
C ALA A 223 -3.13 28.57 -0.04
N ILE A 224 -4.31 28.03 -0.31
CA ILE A 224 -4.90 26.90 0.42
C ILE A 224 -5.31 25.83 -0.58
N GLY A 225 -5.17 24.56 -0.20
CA GLY A 225 -5.46 23.43 -1.08
C GLY A 225 -5.41 22.11 -0.31
N LEU A 226 -5.46 21.01 -1.07
CA LEU A 226 -5.38 19.66 -0.51
C LEU A 226 -3.99 19.06 -0.78
N ALA A 227 -3.49 18.30 0.19
CA ALA A 227 -2.32 17.46 0.04
C ALA A 227 -2.74 15.99 0.02
N VAL A 228 -2.18 15.21 -0.90
CA VAL A 228 -2.51 13.78 -1.08
C VAL A 228 -1.23 12.95 -1.13
N GLY A 229 -1.30 11.71 -0.66
CA GLY A 229 -0.14 10.82 -0.58
C GLY A 229 0.97 11.37 0.32
N VAL A 230 0.61 11.91 1.48
CA VAL A 230 1.57 12.56 2.39
C VAL A 230 2.39 11.51 3.15
N LEU A 231 3.69 11.48 2.89
CA LEU A 231 4.68 10.66 3.61
C LEU A 231 5.46 11.50 4.64
N GLY A 232 5.50 12.82 4.43
CA GLY A 232 6.12 13.77 5.33
C GLY A 232 5.82 15.20 4.91
N ALA A 233 6.33 16.16 5.67
CA ALA A 233 6.10 17.59 5.45
C ALA A 233 6.55 18.11 4.05
N GLU A 234 7.52 17.44 3.42
CA GLU A 234 8.06 17.78 2.11
C GLU A 234 7.79 16.72 1.04
N ASP A 235 7.16 15.60 1.41
CA ASP A 235 6.95 14.45 0.53
C ASP A 235 5.45 14.17 0.40
N HIS A 236 4.84 14.90 -0.54
CA HIS A 236 3.41 14.84 -0.85
C HIS A 236 3.11 15.49 -2.20
N TYR A 237 1.93 15.16 -2.74
CA TYR A 237 1.36 15.87 -3.88
C TYR A 237 0.43 16.99 -3.39
N ARG A 238 0.40 18.11 -4.14
CA ARG A 238 -0.48 19.27 -3.87
C ARG A 238 -1.49 19.39 -5.02
N LEU A 239 -2.77 19.60 -4.68
CA LEU A 239 -3.88 19.81 -5.61
C LEU A 239 -4.39 21.25 -5.55
#